data_AF-A0A949FNA6-F1
#
_entry.id   AF-A0A949FNA6-F1
#
_cell.length_a   1.000
_cell.length_b   1.000
_cell.length_c   1.000
_cell.angle_alpha   90.00
_cell.angle_beta   90.00
_cell.angle_gamma   90.00
#
_symmetry.space_group_name_H-M   'P 1'
#
loop_
_entity.id
_entity.type
_entity.pdbx_description
1 polymer ?
#
loop_
_entity_poly.entity_id
_entity_poly.type
_entity_poly.pdbx_seq_one_letter_code
_entity_poly.pdbx_strand_id
1 'polypeptide(L)'
;KEGFSPEDHVYRRSADLRYFGQAFEVRVDAPSGDIDSHFAKVVEDRFHDAHRALYGYDFRDDDRQPVEWVNLRVSGIGPITRPVIQEMAIGDGDVSRALTGEREIWFEGDPVKTSIYWRSKLEPGDCITGPAIIEEFGSTVPIHPGFQVRIDRFRNIIVTKAGS
;
A
#
# COMPACT_ATOMS: atom_id res chain seq x y z
N LYS A 1 -3.45 11.24 -28.24
CA LYS A 1 -3.59 12.07 -27.02
C LYS A 1 -4.59 11.38 -26.11
N GLU A 2 -4.19 11.03 -24.89
CA GLU A 2 -4.92 10.10 -24.00
C GLU A 2 -6.16 10.70 -23.31
N GLY A 3 -6.73 11.80 -23.82
CA GLY A 3 -8.02 12.33 -23.34
C GLY A 3 -7.96 13.25 -22.10
N PHE A 4 -6.78 13.58 -21.58
CA PHE A 4 -6.61 14.50 -20.45
C PHE A 4 -6.37 15.94 -20.93
N SER A 5 -6.93 16.92 -20.21
CA SER A 5 -6.65 18.34 -20.47
C SER A 5 -5.19 18.65 -20.08
N PRO A 6 -4.47 19.49 -20.84
CA PRO A 6 -3.10 19.90 -20.50
C PRO A 6 -2.96 20.50 -19.08
N GLU A 7 -4.03 21.07 -18.54
CA GLU A 7 -4.08 21.66 -17.20
C GLU A 7 -4.16 20.63 -16.06
N ASP A 8 -4.56 19.39 -16.37
CA ASP A 8 -4.62 18.28 -15.42
C ASP A 8 -3.29 17.52 -15.32
N HIS A 9 -2.35 17.76 -16.23
CA HIS A 9 -1.08 17.04 -16.27
C HIS A 9 -0.17 17.46 -15.11
N VAL A 10 0.13 16.51 -14.22
CA VAL A 10 1.16 16.69 -13.20
C VAL A 10 2.47 16.11 -13.71
N TYR A 11 3.51 16.95 -13.82
CA TYR A 11 4.86 16.49 -14.18
C TYR A 11 5.70 16.32 -12.93
N ARG A 12 6.27 15.12 -12.75
CA ARG A 12 7.32 14.87 -11.76
C ARG A 12 8.67 14.75 -12.45
N ARG A 13 9.68 15.40 -11.88
CA ARG A 13 11.05 15.39 -12.40
C ARG A 13 11.95 14.70 -11.39
N SER A 14 12.91 13.91 -11.85
CA SER A 14 13.96 13.32 -11.00
C SER A 14 15.28 13.26 -11.74
N ALA A 15 16.38 13.21 -11.00
CA ALA A 15 17.72 13.04 -11.53
C ALA A 15 18.40 11.84 -10.85
N ASP A 16 19.13 11.05 -11.64
CA ASP A 16 20.01 10.01 -11.13
C ASP A 16 21.44 10.57 -11.10
N LEU A 17 22.01 10.67 -9.91
CA LEU A 17 23.28 11.33 -9.63
C LEU A 17 24.26 10.37 -8.95
N ARG A 18 25.55 10.61 -9.10
CA ARG A 18 26.59 9.90 -8.35
C ARG A 18 27.81 10.79 -8.15
N TYR A 19 28.70 10.45 -7.22
CA TYR A 19 30.01 11.10 -7.21
C TYR A 19 30.89 10.53 -8.32
N PHE A 20 31.77 11.38 -8.86
CA PHE A 20 32.73 10.98 -9.89
C PHE A 20 33.51 9.73 -9.47
N GLY A 21 33.47 8.69 -10.31
CA GLY A 21 34.14 7.42 -10.07
C GLY A 21 33.36 6.41 -9.23
N GLN A 22 32.18 6.76 -8.69
CA GLN A 22 31.29 5.78 -8.06
C GLN A 22 30.53 4.94 -9.10
N ALA A 23 30.20 3.70 -8.73
CA ALA A 23 29.54 2.75 -9.62
C ALA A 23 28.00 2.84 -9.59
N PHE A 24 27.41 3.36 -8.51
CA PHE A 24 25.96 3.35 -8.29
C PHE A 24 25.38 4.76 -8.24
N GLU A 25 24.20 4.91 -8.85
CA GLU A 25 23.43 6.15 -8.88
C GLU A 25 22.47 6.23 -7.69
N VAL A 26 22.27 7.44 -7.18
CA VAL A 26 21.21 7.80 -6.24
C VAL A 26 20.21 8.68 -6.98
N ARG A 27 18.96 8.24 -7.01
CA ARG A 27 17.85 9.02 -7.59
C ARG A 27 17.32 10.02 -6.58
N VAL A 28 17.18 11.27 -7.02
CA VAL A 28 16.57 12.35 -6.23
C VAL A 28 15.51 13.09 -7.01
N ASP A 29 14.50 13.59 -6.30
CA ASP A 29 13.48 14.45 -6.90
C ASP A 29 14.08 15.78 -7.34
N ALA A 30 13.70 16.23 -8.52
CA ALA A 30 14.05 17.54 -9.06
C ALA A 30 12.84 18.49 -8.94
N PRO A 31 13.05 19.74 -8.48
CA PRO A 31 11.94 20.69 -8.32
C PRO A 31 11.29 20.99 -9.67
N SER A 32 10.10 21.60 -9.68
CA SER A 32 9.45 22.18 -10.89
C SER A 32 10.01 23.58 -11.19
N GLY A 33 9.66 24.17 -12.34
CA GLY A 33 10.15 25.49 -12.78
C GLY A 33 11.34 25.46 -13.74
N ASP A 34 12.03 26.58 -13.87
CA ASP A 34 13.14 26.75 -14.80
C ASP A 34 14.38 25.92 -14.40
N ILE A 35 15.18 25.55 -15.39
CA ILE A 35 16.44 24.81 -15.19
C ILE A 35 17.56 25.85 -15.15
N ASP A 36 17.81 26.40 -13.96
CA ASP A 36 18.84 27.41 -13.70
C ASP A 36 19.87 26.92 -12.65
N SER A 37 20.76 27.82 -12.21
CA SER A 37 21.76 27.49 -11.19
C SER A 37 21.14 27.13 -9.84
N HIS A 38 20.01 27.72 -9.50
CA HIS A 38 19.27 27.39 -8.28
C HIS A 38 18.68 25.97 -8.36
N PHE A 39 18.08 25.60 -9.51
CA PHE A 39 17.63 24.23 -9.77
C PHE A 39 18.78 23.23 -9.57
N ALA A 40 19.93 23.48 -10.20
CA ALA A 40 21.09 22.59 -10.09
C ALA A 40 21.53 22.42 -8.63
N LYS A 41 21.64 23.52 -7.89
CA LYS A 41 22.03 23.50 -6.47
C LYS A 41 21.07 22.69 -5.61
N VAL A 42 19.76 22.87 -5.81
CA VAL A 42 18.72 22.15 -5.04
C VAL A 42 18.80 20.64 -5.27
N VAL A 43 19.01 20.21 -6.52
CA VAL A 43 19.10 18.79 -6.84
C VAL A 43 20.40 18.18 -6.29
N GLU A 44 21.50 18.92 -6.37
CA GLU A 44 22.79 18.52 -5.82
C GLU A 44 22.75 18.38 -4.28
N ASP A 45 22.15 19.34 -3.57
CA ASP A 45 21.96 19.26 -2.12
C ASP A 45 21.13 18.03 -1.72
N ARG A 46 20.04 17.77 -2.46
CA ARG A 46 19.20 16.58 -2.23
C ARG A 46 19.98 15.29 -2.44
N PHE A 47 20.87 15.26 -3.43
CA PHE A 47 21.74 14.12 -3.66
C PHE A 47 22.71 13.91 -2.50
N HIS A 48 23.36 14.96 -2.00
CA HIS A 48 24.23 14.84 -0.83
C HIS A 48 23.48 14.29 0.38
N ASP A 49 22.30 14.82 0.67
CA ASP A 49 21.46 14.37 1.79
C ASP A 49 21.03 12.90 1.61
N ALA A 50 20.59 12.51 0.40
CA ALA A 50 20.19 11.14 0.09
C ALA A 50 21.36 10.16 0.14
N HIS A 51 22.53 10.54 -0.38
CA HIS A 51 23.75 9.74 -0.33
C HIS A 51 24.21 9.53 1.13
N ARG A 52 24.16 10.58 1.95
CA ARG A 52 24.45 10.48 3.40
C ARG A 52 23.46 9.57 4.12
N ALA A 53 22.17 9.67 3.81
CA ALA A 53 21.15 8.80 4.40
C ALA A 53 21.34 7.31 4.02
N LEU A 54 21.77 7.04 2.78
CA LEU A 54 21.93 5.69 2.25
C LEU A 54 23.25 5.03 2.67
N TYR A 55 24.35 5.79 2.67
CA TYR A 55 25.71 5.26 2.86
C TYR A 55 26.43 5.78 4.11
N GLY A 56 25.84 6.72 4.84
CA GLY A 56 26.40 7.29 6.07
C GLY A 56 27.41 8.42 5.85
N TYR A 57 27.68 8.83 4.61
CA TYR A 57 28.61 9.91 4.27
C TYR A 57 28.20 10.65 3.00
N ASP A 58 28.75 11.85 2.81
CA ASP A 58 28.72 12.59 1.54
C ASP A 58 30.06 13.34 1.33
N PHE A 59 30.25 13.91 0.15
CA PHE A 59 31.41 14.69 -0.28
C PHE A 59 31.04 16.13 -0.70
N ARG A 60 30.02 16.72 -0.06
CA ARG A 60 29.53 18.07 -0.38
C ARG A 60 30.63 19.14 -0.32
N ASP A 61 31.61 18.94 0.55
CA ASP A 61 32.71 19.87 0.81
C ASP A 61 34.05 19.41 0.17
N ASP A 62 34.04 18.45 -0.76
CA ASP A 62 35.24 17.94 -1.44
C ASP A 62 35.17 18.12 -2.96
N ASP A 63 35.82 19.18 -3.47
CA ASP A 63 35.88 19.51 -4.90
C ASP A 63 36.50 18.42 -5.78
N ARG A 64 37.20 17.43 -5.20
CA ARG A 64 37.76 16.28 -5.94
C ARG A 64 36.73 15.19 -6.20
N GLN A 65 35.53 15.32 -5.62
CA GLN A 65 34.40 14.41 -5.79
C GLN A 65 33.21 15.18 -6.37
N PRO A 66 33.29 15.68 -7.62
CA PRO A 66 32.16 16.37 -8.22
C PRO A 66 30.98 15.41 -8.44
N VAL A 67 29.78 15.97 -8.42
CA VAL A 67 28.55 15.23 -8.73
C VAL A 67 28.41 15.06 -10.24
N GLU A 68 28.29 13.82 -10.68
CA GLU A 68 27.94 13.45 -12.05
C GLU A 68 26.43 13.31 -12.19
N TRP A 69 25.87 14.02 -13.17
CA TRP A 69 24.48 13.88 -13.58
C TRP A 69 24.36 12.81 -14.66
N VAL A 70 23.80 11.65 -14.31
CA VAL A 70 23.78 10.49 -15.20
C VAL A 70 22.51 10.44 -16.02
N ASN A 71 21.35 10.57 -15.37
CA ASN A 71 20.04 10.53 -16.05
C ASN A 71 19.12 11.64 -15.56
N LEU A 72 18.39 12.26 -16.49
CA LEU A 72 17.27 13.16 -16.20
C LEU A 72 15.97 12.48 -16.60
N ARG A 73 14.97 12.54 -15.73
CA ARG A 73 13.67 11.85 -15.94
C ARG A 73 12.52 12.80 -15.72
N VAL A 74 11.50 12.66 -16.57
CA VAL A 74 10.20 13.34 -16.42
C VAL A 74 9.09 12.30 -16.55
N SER A 75 8.20 12.26 -15.58
CA SER A 75 6.98 11.46 -15.62
C SER A 75 5.77 12.39 -15.70
N GLY A 76 4.99 12.25 -16.78
CA GLY A 76 3.68 12.87 -16.90
C GLY A 76 2.63 11.99 -16.23
N ILE A 77 1.87 12.57 -15.30
CA ILE A 77 0.83 11.89 -14.53
C ILE A 77 -0.50 12.52 -14.92
N GLY A 78 -1.35 11.73 -15.58
CA GLY A 78 -2.77 12.05 -15.74
C GLY A 78 -3.53 11.65 -14.47
N PRO A 79 -4.29 12.56 -13.83
CA PRO A 79 -5.06 12.23 -12.64
C PRO A 79 -6.22 11.33 -13.05
N ILE A 80 -6.16 10.07 -12.61
CA ILE A 80 -7.33 9.21 -12.63
C ILE A 80 -8.21 9.57 -11.43
N THR A 81 -9.52 9.64 -11.63
CA THR A 81 -10.48 9.72 -10.52
C THR A 81 -10.28 8.48 -9.66
N ARG A 82 -9.67 8.64 -8.48
CA ARG A 82 -9.55 7.54 -7.54
C ARG A 82 -10.95 7.17 -7.06
N PRO A 83 -11.32 5.88 -7.03
CA PRO A 83 -12.56 5.48 -6.40
C PRO A 83 -12.51 5.92 -4.93
N VAL A 84 -13.53 6.65 -4.51
CA VAL A 84 -13.70 7.01 -3.11
C VAL A 84 -14.18 5.76 -2.39
N ILE A 85 -13.35 5.20 -1.52
CA ILE A 85 -13.76 4.11 -0.65
C ILE A 85 -14.68 4.72 0.41
N GLN A 86 -15.93 4.31 0.44
CA GLN A 86 -16.92 4.81 1.40
C GLN A 86 -17.00 3.91 2.62
N GLU A 87 -16.99 4.52 3.80
CA GLU A 87 -17.36 3.82 5.02
C GLU A 87 -18.85 3.51 5.03
N MET A 88 -19.18 2.29 5.43
CA MET A 88 -20.55 1.85 5.65
C MET A 88 -20.93 2.02 7.13
N ALA A 89 -22.24 2.15 7.36
CA ALA A 89 -22.79 2.14 8.71
C ALA A 89 -22.59 0.77 9.36
N ILE A 90 -22.45 0.76 10.68
CA ILE A 90 -22.42 -0.47 11.48
C ILE A 90 -23.82 -1.08 11.47
N GLY A 91 -23.90 -2.39 11.24
CA GLY A 91 -25.13 -3.17 11.28
C GLY A 91 -25.64 -3.38 12.71
N ASP A 92 -26.62 -4.25 12.87
CA ASP A 92 -27.18 -4.62 14.18
C ASP A 92 -26.31 -5.62 14.97
N GLY A 93 -25.27 -6.18 14.34
CA GLY A 93 -24.38 -7.20 14.90
C GLY A 93 -24.90 -8.64 14.84
N ASP A 94 -26.08 -8.89 14.25
CA ASP A 94 -26.66 -10.23 14.13
C ASP A 94 -26.15 -11.01 12.91
N VAL A 95 -25.11 -11.83 13.11
CA VAL A 95 -24.54 -12.66 12.04
C VAL A 95 -25.46 -13.78 11.53
N SER A 96 -26.60 -14.05 12.16
CA SER A 96 -27.52 -15.14 11.78
C SER A 96 -28.03 -15.01 10.33
N ARG A 97 -28.22 -13.78 9.86
CA ARG A 97 -28.61 -13.49 8.46
C ARG A 97 -27.63 -14.05 7.44
N ALA A 98 -26.35 -14.15 7.81
CA ALA A 98 -25.28 -14.60 6.95
C ALA A 98 -25.05 -16.11 7.05
N LEU A 99 -25.57 -16.78 8.08
CA LEU A 99 -25.43 -18.22 8.26
C LEU A 99 -26.16 -18.97 7.13
N THR A 100 -25.43 -19.80 6.40
CA THR A 100 -25.97 -20.63 5.31
C THR A 100 -25.98 -22.12 5.64
N GLY A 101 -25.31 -22.53 6.70
CA GLY A 101 -25.35 -23.89 7.19
C GLY A 101 -24.20 -24.22 8.12
N GLU A 102 -24.03 -25.52 8.37
CA GLU A 102 -22.93 -26.08 9.15
C GLU A 102 -22.39 -27.32 8.44
N ARG A 103 -21.09 -27.55 8.50
CA ARG A 103 -20.43 -28.76 7.98
C ARG A 103 -19.33 -29.20 8.93
N GLU A 104 -18.99 -30.49 8.91
CA GLU A 104 -17.78 -30.97 9.57
C GLU A 104 -16.56 -30.58 8.74
N ILE A 105 -15.65 -29.82 9.34
CA ILE A 105 -14.40 -29.37 8.74
C ILE A 105 -13.24 -29.86 9.60
N TRP A 106 -12.20 -30.40 8.97
CA TRP A 106 -11.04 -30.90 9.68
C TRP A 106 -10.10 -29.74 10.06
N PHE A 107 -9.92 -29.53 11.36
CA PHE A 107 -8.93 -28.62 11.92
C PHE A 107 -7.95 -29.43 12.78
N GLU A 108 -6.65 -29.27 12.57
CA GLU A 108 -5.59 -29.89 13.39
C GLU A 108 -5.70 -31.41 13.59
N GLY A 109 -6.36 -32.10 12.65
CA GLY A 109 -6.52 -33.56 12.68
C GLY A 109 -7.84 -34.07 13.26
N ASP A 110 -8.73 -33.18 13.69
CA ASP A 110 -10.07 -33.55 14.19
C ASP A 110 -11.18 -32.89 13.35
N PRO A 111 -12.30 -33.59 13.07
CA PRO A 111 -13.47 -32.99 12.47
C PRO A 111 -14.20 -32.12 13.50
N VAL A 112 -14.39 -30.84 13.18
CA VAL A 112 -15.11 -29.89 14.03
C VAL A 112 -16.32 -29.36 13.28
N LYS A 113 -17.48 -29.38 13.94
CA LYS A 113 -18.71 -28.79 13.42
C LYS A 113 -18.52 -27.28 13.27
N THR A 114 -18.62 -26.81 12.03
CA THR A 114 -18.18 -25.46 11.65
C THR A 114 -19.31 -24.73 10.94
N SER A 115 -19.65 -23.53 11.44
CA SER A 115 -20.66 -22.66 10.83
C SER A 115 -20.14 -22.03 9.53
N ILE A 116 -21.01 -21.95 8.54
CA ILE A 116 -20.70 -21.39 7.21
C ILE A 116 -21.50 -20.11 7.03
N TYR A 117 -20.80 -19.03 6.69
CA TYR A 117 -21.37 -17.71 6.48
C TYR A 117 -21.16 -17.25 5.05
N TRP A 118 -22.19 -16.67 4.45
CA TRP A 118 -22.08 -16.04 3.13
C TRP A 118 -21.64 -14.59 3.28
N ARG A 119 -20.44 -14.27 2.76
CA ARG A 119 -19.78 -12.97 2.95
C ARG A 119 -20.67 -11.78 2.61
N SER A 120 -21.45 -11.86 1.53
CA SER A 120 -22.23 -10.71 1.05
C SER A 120 -23.34 -10.28 2.02
N LYS A 121 -23.71 -11.15 2.98
CA LYS A 121 -24.71 -10.88 4.03
C LYS A 121 -24.11 -10.41 5.36
N LEU A 122 -22.78 -10.44 5.49
CA LEU A 122 -22.10 -9.86 6.65
C LEU A 122 -22.01 -8.34 6.49
N GLU A 123 -22.23 -7.63 7.60
CA GLU A 123 -22.26 -6.18 7.70
C GLU A 123 -21.13 -5.67 8.60
N PRO A 124 -20.70 -4.41 8.44
CA PRO A 124 -19.74 -3.80 9.35
C PRO A 124 -20.17 -3.93 10.82
N GLY A 125 -19.23 -4.30 11.68
CA GLY A 125 -19.46 -4.55 13.10
C GLY A 125 -19.73 -6.01 13.46
N ASP A 126 -20.06 -6.85 12.48
CA ASP A 126 -20.25 -8.29 12.71
C ASP A 126 -18.99 -8.94 13.27
N CYS A 127 -19.19 -9.78 14.29
CA CYS A 127 -18.13 -10.55 14.93
C CYS A 127 -18.46 -12.05 14.85
N ILE A 128 -17.48 -12.86 14.45
CA ILE A 128 -17.61 -14.32 14.36
C ILE A 128 -16.44 -14.94 15.12
N THR A 129 -16.73 -15.85 16.05
CA THR A 129 -15.71 -16.67 16.71
C THR A 129 -15.51 -17.95 15.91
N GLY A 130 -14.26 -18.31 15.63
CA GLY A 130 -13.92 -19.58 14.99
C GLY A 130 -14.19 -20.78 15.90
N PRO A 131 -14.38 -22.00 15.34
CA PRO A 131 -14.23 -22.32 13.92
C PRO A 131 -15.41 -21.85 13.06
N ALA A 132 -15.09 -21.25 11.91
CA ALA A 132 -16.08 -20.80 10.93
C ALA A 132 -15.52 -20.83 9.51
N ILE A 133 -16.38 -20.94 8.51
CA ILE A 133 -16.03 -20.72 7.10
C ILE A 133 -16.79 -19.50 6.59
N ILE A 134 -16.11 -18.56 5.96
CA ILE A 134 -16.74 -17.46 5.23
C ILE A 134 -16.59 -17.71 3.73
N GLU A 135 -17.71 -17.93 3.04
CA GLU A 135 -17.76 -18.20 1.60
C GLU A 135 -18.15 -16.95 0.80
N GLU A 136 -17.57 -16.82 -0.38
CA GLU A 136 -17.87 -15.82 -1.40
C GLU A 136 -17.78 -16.49 -2.79
N PHE A 137 -18.42 -15.90 -3.81
CA PHE A 137 -18.51 -16.48 -5.15
C PHE A 137 -17.17 -16.95 -5.75
N GLY A 138 -16.03 -16.35 -5.35
CA GLY A 138 -14.70 -16.74 -5.81
C GLY A 138 -13.68 -17.02 -4.70
N SER A 139 -14.11 -17.15 -3.44
CA SER A 139 -13.16 -17.31 -2.32
C SER A 139 -13.80 -18.02 -1.12
N THR A 140 -12.96 -18.69 -0.35
CA THR A 140 -13.33 -19.31 0.93
C THR A 140 -12.28 -18.92 1.97
N VAL A 141 -12.73 -18.35 3.08
CA VAL A 141 -11.86 -17.95 4.19
C VAL A 141 -12.13 -18.87 5.39
N PRO A 142 -11.24 -19.84 5.68
CA PRO A 142 -11.35 -20.66 6.88
C PRO A 142 -10.87 -19.87 8.11
N ILE A 143 -11.69 -19.86 9.14
CA ILE A 143 -11.38 -19.27 10.45
C ILE A 143 -11.13 -20.42 11.40
N HIS A 144 -9.88 -20.59 11.80
CA HIS A 144 -9.47 -21.66 12.71
C HIS A 144 -10.04 -21.47 14.11
N PRO A 145 -10.17 -22.56 14.90
CA PRO A 145 -10.38 -22.46 16.35
C PRO A 145 -9.37 -21.50 17.01
N GLY A 146 -9.83 -20.69 17.97
CA GLY A 146 -8.99 -19.70 18.64
C GLY A 146 -8.73 -18.42 17.82
N PHE A 147 -9.39 -18.24 16.68
CA PHE A 147 -9.42 -16.97 15.96
C PHE A 147 -10.81 -16.33 16.04
N GLN A 148 -10.84 -15.02 15.87
CA GLN A 148 -12.05 -14.24 15.74
C GLN A 148 -11.98 -13.36 14.50
N VAL A 149 -13.14 -13.09 13.93
CA VAL A 149 -13.34 -12.21 12.79
C VAL A 149 -14.12 -10.99 13.24
N ARG A 150 -13.75 -9.83 12.72
CA ARG A 150 -14.58 -8.62 12.71
C ARG A 150 -14.69 -8.06 11.30
N ILE A 151 -15.89 -7.68 10.89
CA ILE A 151 -16.09 -6.92 9.65
C ILE A 151 -15.93 -5.44 9.94
N ASP A 152 -15.00 -4.76 9.24
CA ASP A 152 -14.83 -3.32 9.41
C ASP A 152 -15.80 -2.49 8.54
N ARG A 153 -15.72 -1.17 8.67
CA ARG A 153 -16.57 -0.22 7.94
C ARG A 153 -16.35 -0.21 6.43
N PHE A 154 -15.30 -0.86 5.95
CA PHE A 154 -15.00 -1.03 4.54
C PHE A 154 -15.31 -2.46 4.04
N ARG A 155 -15.97 -3.28 4.89
CA ARG A 155 -16.27 -4.70 4.66
C ARG A 155 -15.02 -5.58 4.49
N ASN A 156 -13.89 -5.15 5.06
CA ASN A 156 -12.73 -6.03 5.21
C ASN A 156 -13.04 -7.10 6.27
N ILE A 157 -12.52 -8.31 6.04
CA ILE A 157 -12.54 -9.40 7.02
C ILE A 157 -11.26 -9.27 7.85
N ILE A 158 -11.37 -8.79 9.08
CA ILE A 158 -10.23 -8.66 9.99
C ILE A 158 -10.16 -9.90 10.87
N VAL A 159 -9.16 -10.75 10.63
CA VAL A 159 -8.93 -11.98 11.40
C VAL A 159 -7.86 -11.71 12.46
N THR A 160 -8.16 -12.03 13.71
CA THR A 160 -7.22 -11.90 14.83
C THR A 160 -7.21 -13.17 15.65
N LYS A 161 -6.06 -13.54 16.19
CA LYS A 161 -5.98 -14.58 17.21
C LYS A 161 -6.71 -14.09 18.46
N ALA A 162 -7.65 -14.87 18.98
CA ALA A 162 -8.27 -14.58 20.26
C ALA A 162 -7.15 -14.59 21.32
N GLY A 163 -7.09 -13.55 22.15
CA GLY A 163 -6.09 -13.45 23.21
C GLY A 163 -6.17 -14.66 24.13
N SER A 164 -5.00 -15.22 24.47
CA SER A 164 -4.85 -16.23 25.53
C SER A 164 -5.25 -15.68 26.89
#